data_AF-A0AAV0WK35-F1
#
_entry.id   AF-A0AAV0WK35-F1
#
_cell.length_a   1.000
_cell.length_b   1.000
_cell.length_c   1.000
_cell.angle_alpha   90.00
_cell.angle_beta   90.00
_cell.angle_gamma   90.00
#
_symmetry.space_group_name_H-M   'P 1'
#
loop_
_entity.id
_entity.type
_entity.pdbx_description
1 polymer ?
#
loop_
_entity_poly.entity_id
_entity_poly.type
_entity_poly.pdbx_seq_one_letter_code
_entity_poly.pdbx_strand_id
1 'polypeptide(L)'
;MLNGLIKSIQEIIENGFQKCLSEAKDMAKSLNITSEFTNKRTSVESKDTENKFRAQCYEALDSILSSLCWRFEKMSQISSDFNFLSGNLLSTMESEKIKLWVKDLALKYD
;
A
#
# COMPACT_ATOMS: atom_id res chain seq x y z
N MET A 1 4.57 10.94 -0.57
CA MET A 1 3.89 10.26 -1.69
C MET A 1 3.61 8.78 -1.36
N LEU A 2 4.62 7.94 -1.13
CA LEU A 2 4.46 6.52 -0.77
C LEU A 2 3.57 6.26 0.45
N ASN A 3 3.76 7.00 1.55
CA ASN A 3 2.89 6.89 2.73
C ASN A 3 1.41 7.22 2.42
N GLY A 4 1.16 8.15 1.50
CA GLY A 4 -0.20 8.43 1.03
C GLY A 4 -0.80 7.26 0.27
N LEU A 5 -0.01 6.62 -0.60
CA LEU A 5 -0.43 5.45 -1.37
C LEU A 5 -0.71 4.24 -0.47
N ILE A 6 0.12 4.00 0.56
CA ILE A 6 -0.11 2.98 1.59
C ILE A 6 -1.49 3.16 2.21
N LYS A 7 -1.80 4.38 2.66
CA LYS A 7 -3.10 4.71 3.26
C LYS A 7 -4.26 4.49 2.28
N SER A 8 -4.11 4.90 1.02
CA SER A 8 -5.14 4.66 0.00
C SER A 8 -5.42 3.17 -0.22
N ILE A 9 -4.40 2.31 -0.17
CA ILE A 9 -4.58 0.87 -0.36
C ILE A 9 -5.24 0.23 0.87
N GLN A 10 -4.86 0.67 2.08
CA GLN A 10 -5.53 0.25 3.32
C GLN A 10 -7.02 0.57 3.28
N GLU A 11 -7.39 1.78 2.84
CA GLU A 11 -8.77 2.20 2.66
C GLU A 11 -9.54 1.31 1.66
N ILE A 12 -8.89 0.89 0.56
CA ILE A 12 -9.48 -0.02 -0.42
C ILE A 12 -9.71 -1.41 0.18
N ILE A 13 -8.79 -1.91 1.00
CA ILE A 13 -8.92 -3.20 1.68
C ILE A 13 -10.11 -3.16 2.67
N GLU A 14 -10.20 -2.10 3.47
CA GLU A 14 -11.21 -1.94 4.52
C GLU A 14 -12.60 -1.69 3.93
N ASN A 15 -12.72 -0.74 2.99
CA ASN A 15 -14.01 -0.20 2.55
C ASN A 15 -14.27 -0.42 1.05
N GLY A 16 -13.22 -0.59 0.24
CA GLY A 16 -13.31 -0.63 -1.22
C GLY A 16 -14.07 -1.84 -1.77
N PHE A 17 -13.87 -3.03 -1.22
CA PHE A 17 -14.54 -4.23 -1.73
C PHE A 17 -16.07 -4.15 -1.59
N GLN A 18 -16.57 -3.72 -0.43
CA GLN A 18 -18.02 -3.56 -0.20
C GLN A 18 -18.60 -2.46 -1.08
N LYS A 19 -17.86 -1.36 -1.25
CA LYS A 19 -18.26 -0.26 -2.14
C LYS A 19 -18.38 -0.73 -3.58
N CYS A 20 -17.35 -1.37 -4.14
CA CYS A 20 -17.38 -1.91 -5.50
C CYS A 20 -18.51 -2.93 -5.69
N LEU A 21 -18.75 -3.80 -4.71
CA LEU A 21 -19.85 -4.77 -4.77
C LEU A 21 -21.22 -4.08 -4.79
N SER A 22 -21.40 -3.02 -3.98
CA SER A 22 -22.63 -2.25 -3.97
C SER A 22 -22.87 -1.50 -5.28
N GLU A 23 -21.84 -0.86 -5.83
CA GLU A 23 -21.89 -0.14 -7.10
C GLU A 23 -22.20 -1.08 -8.27
N ALA A 24 -21.58 -2.26 -8.31
CA ALA A 24 -21.86 -3.26 -9.33
C ALA A 24 -23.32 -3.76 -9.26
N LYS A 25 -23.84 -3.98 -8.05
CA LYS A 25 -25.25 -4.38 -7.84
C LYS A 25 -26.21 -3.29 -8.30
N ASP A 26 -25.93 -2.04 -8.00
CA ASP A 26 -26.79 -0.91 -8.39
C ASP A 26 -26.72 -0.64 -9.90
N MET A 27 -25.55 -0.83 -10.52
CA MET A 27 -25.41 -0.78 -11.97
C MET A 27 -26.21 -1.89 -12.66
N ALA A 28 -26.13 -3.14 -12.17
CA ALA A 28 -26.92 -4.24 -12.72
C ALA A 28 -28.43 -3.97 -12.65
N LYS A 29 -28.93 -3.43 -11.52
CA LYS A 29 -30.33 -2.97 -11.40
C LYS A 29 -30.65 -1.89 -12.43
N SER A 30 -29.77 -0.90 -12.59
CA SER A 30 -29.98 0.20 -13.55
C SER A 30 -30.07 -0.29 -15.00
N LEU A 31 -29.39 -1.39 -15.31
CA LEU A 31 -29.37 -2.02 -16.63
C LEU A 31 -30.46 -3.09 -16.81
N ASN A 32 -31.29 -3.35 -15.79
CA ASN A 32 -32.28 -4.44 -15.79
C ASN A 32 -31.65 -5.84 -16.03
N ILE A 33 -30.40 -6.02 -15.60
CA ILE A 33 -29.67 -7.29 -15.69
C ILE A 33 -29.65 -7.97 -14.31
N THR A 34 -29.79 -9.29 -14.29
CA THR A 34 -29.60 -10.08 -13.07
C THR A 34 -28.14 -10.02 -12.64
N SER A 35 -27.87 -9.42 -11.48
CA SER A 35 -26.54 -9.43 -10.87
C SER A 35 -26.12 -10.87 -10.54
N GLU A 36 -24.91 -11.28 -10.90
CA GLU A 36 -24.31 -12.55 -10.46
C GLU A 36 -24.12 -12.58 -8.92
N PHE A 37 -23.91 -11.40 -8.31
CA PHE A 37 -23.83 -11.23 -6.87
C PHE A 37 -25.22 -10.87 -6.34
N THR A 38 -26.06 -11.86 -6.03
CA THR A 38 -27.42 -11.65 -5.49
C THR A 38 -27.47 -11.60 -3.96
N ASN A 39 -28.27 -10.69 -3.39
CA ASN A 39 -28.53 -10.66 -1.93
C ASN A 39 -29.37 -11.86 -1.44
N LYS A 40 -30.15 -12.49 -2.32
CA LYS A 40 -30.98 -13.65 -2.00
C LYS A 40 -30.15 -14.91 -2.22
N ARG A 41 -29.90 -15.67 -1.15
CA ARG A 41 -29.10 -16.91 -1.16
C ARG A 41 -29.81 -17.97 -2.01
N THR A 42 -29.24 -18.34 -3.16
CA THR A 42 -29.81 -19.39 -4.02
C THR A 42 -28.96 -20.66 -4.11
N SER A 43 -27.67 -20.66 -3.74
CA SER A 43 -26.87 -21.90 -3.67
C SER A 43 -25.59 -21.73 -2.84
N VAL A 44 -25.10 -22.80 -2.22
CA VAL A 44 -23.81 -22.86 -1.47
C VAL A 44 -22.63 -22.49 -2.36
N GLU A 45 -22.68 -22.84 -3.65
CA GLU A 45 -21.63 -22.56 -4.64
C GLU A 45 -21.41 -21.06 -4.89
N SER A 46 -22.48 -20.25 -4.86
CA SER A 46 -22.40 -18.80 -5.09
C SER A 46 -21.58 -18.07 -4.02
N LYS A 47 -21.64 -18.52 -2.76
CA LYS A 47 -20.81 -17.98 -1.68
C LYS A 47 -19.34 -18.35 -1.87
N ASP A 48 -19.09 -19.53 -2.42
CA ASP A 48 -17.73 -20.04 -2.59
C ASP A 48 -16.98 -19.25 -3.67
N THR A 49 -17.67 -18.91 -4.77
CA THR A 49 -17.11 -18.04 -5.83
C THR A 49 -16.84 -16.62 -5.33
N GLU A 50 -17.78 -15.99 -4.62
CA GLU A 50 -17.60 -14.63 -4.07
C GLU A 50 -16.46 -14.61 -3.05
N ASN A 51 -16.41 -15.58 -2.14
CA ASN A 51 -15.35 -15.68 -1.14
C ASN A 51 -13.98 -15.93 -1.77
N LYS A 52 -13.91 -16.79 -2.80
CA LYS A 52 -12.66 -17.07 -3.52
C LYS A 52 -12.16 -15.85 -4.28
N PHE A 53 -13.04 -15.14 -4.98
CA PHE A 53 -12.69 -13.89 -5.65
C PHE A 53 -12.20 -12.83 -4.66
N ARG A 54 -12.94 -12.67 -3.55
CA ARG A 54 -12.56 -11.74 -2.48
C ARG A 54 -11.20 -12.07 -1.87
N ALA A 55 -10.92 -13.35 -1.61
CA ALA A 55 -9.64 -13.81 -1.10
C ALA A 55 -8.49 -13.46 -2.06
N GLN A 56 -8.66 -13.71 -3.36
CA GLN A 56 -7.66 -13.36 -4.37
C GLN A 56 -7.40 -11.84 -4.45
N CYS A 57 -8.46 -11.04 -4.37
CA CYS A 57 -8.32 -9.58 -4.34
C CYS A 57 -7.53 -9.12 -3.11
N TYR A 58 -7.84 -9.65 -1.93
CA TYR A 58 -7.11 -9.29 -0.72
C TYR A 58 -5.67 -9.75 -0.74
N GLU A 59 -5.39 -10.97 -1.20
CA GLU A 59 -4.02 -11.46 -1.33
C GLU A 59 -3.16 -10.56 -2.24
N ALA A 60 -3.72 -10.12 -3.37
CA ALA A 60 -3.05 -9.18 -4.26
C ALA A 60 -2.81 -7.81 -3.59
N LEU A 61 -3.82 -7.26 -2.92
CA LEU A 61 -3.71 -5.97 -2.23
C LEU A 61 -2.74 -6.01 -1.05
N ASP A 62 -2.73 -7.08 -0.27
CA ASP A 62 -1.82 -7.30 0.86
C ASP A 62 -0.38 -7.43 0.40
N SER A 63 -0.15 -8.11 -0.73
CA SER A 63 1.18 -8.20 -1.35
C SER A 63 1.69 -6.83 -1.80
N ILE A 64 0.84 -6.03 -2.46
CA ILE A 64 1.19 -4.66 -2.86
C ILE A 64 1.45 -3.79 -1.63
N LEU A 65 0.58 -3.85 -0.62
CA LEU A 65 0.71 -3.09 0.62
C LEU A 65 2.03 -3.41 1.32
N SER A 66 2.34 -4.70 1.48
CA SER A 66 3.58 -5.18 2.09
C SER A 66 4.81 -4.65 1.35
N SER A 67 4.80 -4.71 0.01
CA SER A 67 5.89 -4.18 -0.82
C SER A 67 6.07 -2.68 -0.63
N LEU A 68 4.97 -1.91 -0.60
CA LEU A 68 5.02 -0.46 -0.43
C LEU A 68 5.49 -0.05 0.96
N CYS A 69 5.01 -0.72 2.01
CA CYS A 69 5.47 -0.51 3.38
C CYS A 69 6.98 -0.74 3.49
N TRP A 70 7.47 -1.88 2.99
CA TRP A 70 8.89 -2.19 2.99
C TRP A 70 9.73 -1.14 2.24
N ARG A 71 9.27 -0.71 1.05
CA ARG A 71 9.95 0.34 0.28
C ARG A 71 9.98 1.67 1.04
N PHE A 72 8.87 2.05 1.66
CA PHE A 72 8.77 3.28 2.43
C PHE A 72 9.72 3.26 3.63
N GLU A 73 9.79 2.16 4.37
CA GLU A 73 10.73 1.99 5.47
C GLU A 73 12.18 2.09 4.99
N LYS A 74 12.53 1.41 3.90
CA LYS A 74 13.89 1.45 3.35
C LYS A 74 14.29 2.84 2.86
N MET A 75 13.40 3.53 2.16
CA MET A 75 13.65 4.91 1.74
C MET A 75 13.75 5.87 2.94
N SER A 76 12.97 5.64 4.00
CA SER A 76 13.04 6.45 5.21
C SER A 76 14.36 6.22 5.96
N GLN A 77 14.82 4.98 6.03
CA GLN A 77 16.14 4.64 6.58
C GLN A 77 17.26 5.33 5.80
N ILE A 78 17.27 5.20 4.47
CA ILE A 78 18.26 5.88 3.62
C ILE A 78 18.19 7.40 3.82
N SER A 79 16.99 7.99 3.78
CA SER A 79 16.84 9.42 4.00
C SER A 79 17.37 9.87 5.36
N SER A 80 17.17 9.07 6.40
CA SER A 80 17.71 9.33 7.74
C SER A 80 19.24 9.23 7.76
N ASP A 81 19.80 8.21 7.12
CA ASP A 81 21.24 7.99 7.04
C ASP A 81 21.95 9.15 6.32
N PHE A 82 21.31 9.72 5.30
CA PHE A 82 21.82 10.86 4.53
C PHE A 82 21.37 12.22 5.08
N ASN A 83 20.67 12.27 6.22
CA ASN A 83 20.07 13.52 6.72
C ASN A 83 21.11 14.62 7.00
N PHE A 84 22.34 14.24 7.34
CA PHE A 84 23.47 15.18 7.54
C PHE A 84 23.89 15.92 6.27
N LEU A 85 23.50 15.42 5.09
CA LEU A 85 23.69 16.08 3.80
C LEU A 85 22.55 17.02 3.43
N SER A 86 21.69 17.37 4.39
CA SER A 86 20.52 18.21 4.15
C SER A 86 20.29 19.25 5.25
N GLY A 87 19.62 20.34 4.87
CA GLY A 87 19.15 21.38 5.80
C GLY A 87 20.27 22.05 6.59
N ASN A 88 19.97 22.40 7.85
CA ASN A 88 20.88 23.16 8.70
C ASN A 88 22.17 22.40 9.04
N LEU A 89 22.13 21.06 9.10
CA LEU A 89 23.30 20.24 9.45
C LEU A 89 24.45 20.42 8.47
N LEU A 90 24.15 20.60 7.18
CA LEU A 90 25.16 20.86 6.16
C LEU A 90 25.93 22.16 6.41
N SER A 91 25.25 23.16 6.97
CA SER A 91 25.81 24.50 7.24
C SER A 91 26.45 24.64 8.63
N THR A 92 26.06 23.80 9.60
CA THR A 92 26.51 23.90 11.00
C THR A 92 27.51 22.82 11.41
N MET A 93 27.57 21.69 10.70
CA MET A 93 28.56 20.65 11.00
C MET A 93 29.95 21.02 10.48
N GLU A 94 30.95 20.76 11.30
CA GLU A 94 32.35 20.84 10.91
C GLU A 94 32.67 19.86 9.79
N SER A 95 33.47 20.30 8.81
CA SER A 95 33.81 19.50 7.63
C SER A 95 34.42 18.13 7.97
N GLU A 96 35.24 18.05 9.03
CA GLU A 96 35.83 16.77 9.46
C GLU A 96 34.79 15.77 9.97
N LYS A 97 33.74 16.23 10.66
CA LYS A 97 32.64 15.35 11.08
C LYS A 97 31.84 14.83 9.89
N ILE A 98 31.59 15.69 8.90
CA ILE A 98 30.91 15.29 7.66
C ILE A 98 31.74 14.21 6.94
N LYS A 99 33.06 14.39 6.81
CA LYS A 99 33.95 13.39 6.19
C LYS A 99 33.90 12.04 6.92
N LEU A 100 33.86 12.04 8.24
CA LEU A 100 33.70 10.83 9.05
C LEU A 100 32.37 10.13 8.74
N TRP A 101 31.25 10.87 8.77
CA TRP A 101 29.93 10.30 8.52
C TRP A 101 29.78 9.77 7.10
N VAL A 102 30.38 10.43 6.10
CA VAL A 102 30.45 9.92 4.72
C VAL A 102 31.21 8.59 4.66
N LYS A 103 32.31 8.44 5.38
CA LYS A 103 33.07 7.18 5.43
C LYS A 103 32.27 6.06 6.10
N ASP A 104 31.66 6.36 7.25
CA ASP A 104 30.81 5.39 7.96
C ASP A 104 29.62 4.95 7.11
N LEU A 105 29.05 5.88 6.33
CA LEU A 105 27.97 5.61 5.38
C LEU A 105 28.44 4.72 4.22
N ALA A 106 29.63 4.97 3.66
CA ALA A 106 30.18 4.13 2.59
C ALA A 106 30.32 2.67 3.05
N LEU A 107 30.86 2.46 4.25
CA LEU A 107 30.98 1.11 4.84
C LEU A 107 29.63 0.41 5.08
N LYS A 108 28.55 1.18 5.28
CA LYS A 108 27.21 0.64 5.52
C LYS A 108 26.55 0.09 4.24
N TYR A 109 26.94 0.61 3.07
CA TYR A 109 26.32 0.30 1.78
C TYR A 109 27.24 -0.39 0.77
N ASP A 110 28.52 -0.59 1.11
CA ASP A 110 29.44 -1.52 0.43
C ASP A 110 28.98 -2.98 0.61
#